data_AF-A0A420MSJ6-F1
#
_entry.id   AF-A0A420MSJ6-F1
#
_cell.length_a   1.000
_cell.length_b   1.000
_cell.length_c   1.000
_cell.angle_alpha   90.00
_cell.angle_beta   90.00
_cell.angle_gamma   90.00
#
_symmetry.space_group_name_H-M   'P 1'
#
loop_
_entity.id
_entity.type
_entity.pdbx_description
1 polymer ?
#
loop_
_entity_poly.entity_id
_entity_poly.type
_entity_poly.pdbx_seq_one_letter_code
_entity_poly.pdbx_strand_id
1 'polypeptide(L)'
;MDVTQIFMNQELFAFQTYHKDADREWPDDIEAPFPAVPVSDPGPVAISAELPPPSLVPWKELQAIEDGRGLKCAEIARQSCYGRFFDPLIHSELDWSLPGQYICRVVDCYSYGHHDFKSFRNLNAHLNTKMHLNLDASYALVPDDASPNPVTDSPEQVNLETATPDLESDKESSTPMALNFPARSLTPEPQGYNTILPRDTPPPMFA
;
A
#
# COMPACT_ATOMS: atom_id res chain seq x y z
N MET A 1 17.10 25.13 24.51
CA MET A 1 16.33 23.88 24.73
C MET A 1 16.24 23.18 23.40
N ASP A 2 16.65 21.92 23.35
CA ASP A 2 16.80 21.14 22.11
C ASP A 2 15.47 20.51 21.71
N VAL A 3 14.96 20.85 20.53
CA VAL A 3 13.63 20.43 20.02
C VAL A 3 13.58 18.92 19.80
N THR A 4 14.72 18.29 19.58
CA THR A 4 14.82 16.83 19.38
C THR A 4 14.59 16.04 20.67
N GLN A 5 14.91 16.62 21.82
CA GLN A 5 14.72 15.99 23.14
C GLN A 5 13.25 15.97 23.59
N ILE A 6 12.42 16.86 23.05
CA ILE A 6 10.98 16.91 23.34
C ILE A 6 10.24 15.81 22.56
N PHE A 7 10.64 15.53 21.32
CA PHE A 7 9.98 14.52 20.47
C PHE A 7 10.22 13.09 20.93
N MET A 8 11.45 12.74 21.35
CA MET A 8 11.73 11.40 21.88
C MET A 8 11.02 11.11 23.22
N ASN A 9 10.72 12.14 24.01
CA ASN A 9 9.92 11.96 25.22
C ASN A 9 8.43 11.73 24.91
N GLN A 10 7.92 12.23 23.79
CA GLN A 10 6.50 12.04 23.42
C GLN A 10 6.21 10.61 22.95
N GLU A 11 7.12 9.99 22.21
CA GLU A 11 6.99 8.59 21.78
C GLU A 11 7.12 7.61 22.96
N LEU A 12 8.06 7.85 23.88
CA LEU A 12 8.19 7.00 25.08
C LEU A 12 6.95 7.06 25.98
N PHE A 13 6.26 8.20 26.07
CA PHE A 13 4.98 8.29 26.79
C PHE A 13 3.86 7.49 26.10
N ALA A 14 3.81 7.44 24.76
CA ALA A 14 2.79 6.70 24.02
C ALA A 14 2.96 5.17 24.13
N PHE A 15 4.21 4.67 24.17
CA PHE A 15 4.46 3.24 24.38
C PHE A 15 4.21 2.81 25.83
N GLN A 16 4.43 3.69 26.81
CA GLN A 16 4.16 3.37 28.22
C GLN A 16 2.66 3.31 28.55
N THR A 17 1.82 4.05 27.83
CA THR A 17 0.36 3.95 27.97
C THR A 17 -0.19 2.64 27.42
N TYR A 18 0.37 2.11 26.33
CA TYR A 18 -0.14 0.90 25.68
C TYR A 18 0.06 -0.36 26.55
N HIS A 19 1.11 -0.41 27.36
CA HIS A 19 1.35 -1.53 28.27
C HIS A 19 0.47 -1.51 29.53
N LYS A 20 -0.08 -0.35 29.92
CA LYS A 20 -1.01 -0.27 31.07
C LYS A 20 -2.41 -0.80 30.76
N ASP A 21 -2.77 -0.90 29.49
CA ASP A 21 -4.04 -1.53 29.07
C ASP A 21 -3.92 -3.06 28.89
N ALA A 22 -2.72 -3.65 28.94
CA ALA A 22 -2.55 -5.10 28.84
C ALA A 22 -3.06 -5.84 30.10
N ASP A 23 -3.07 -5.15 31.24
CA ASP A 23 -3.66 -5.63 32.49
C ASP A 23 -5.09 -5.10 32.68
N ARG A 24 -5.67 -4.46 31.65
CA ARG A 24 -7.08 -4.07 31.68
C ARG A 24 -7.89 -5.35 31.53
N GLU A 25 -8.29 -5.91 32.66
CA GLU A 25 -9.37 -6.89 32.72
C GLU A 25 -10.52 -6.33 31.89
N TRP A 26 -10.86 -7.03 30.82
CA TRP A 26 -12.08 -6.75 30.09
C TRP A 26 -13.22 -6.89 31.11
N PRO A 27 -14.08 -5.89 31.28
CA PRO A 27 -15.19 -6.04 32.21
C PRO A 27 -16.03 -7.23 31.75
N ASP A 28 -16.02 -8.31 32.53
CA ASP A 28 -16.89 -9.48 32.32
C ASP A 28 -18.37 -9.09 32.41
N ASP A 29 -18.64 -7.93 33.02
CA ASP A 29 -19.96 -7.34 33.23
C ASP A 29 -20.36 -6.32 32.16
N ILE A 30 -19.95 -6.51 30.89
CA ILE A 30 -20.72 -5.91 29.80
C ILE A 30 -22.04 -6.72 29.72
N GLU A 31 -22.96 -6.41 30.64
CA GLU A 31 -24.39 -6.56 30.38
C GLU A 31 -24.69 -5.66 29.19
N ALA A 32 -24.41 -6.16 27.99
CA ALA A 32 -24.96 -5.58 26.80
C ALA A 32 -26.48 -5.58 27.04
N PRO A 33 -27.15 -4.41 26.99
CA PRO A 33 -28.57 -4.41 26.80
C PRO A 33 -28.77 -4.87 25.36
N PHE A 34 -28.62 -6.17 25.11
CA PHE A 34 -29.22 -6.78 23.96
C PHE A 34 -30.69 -6.41 24.11
N PRO A 35 -31.27 -5.58 23.22
CA PRO A 35 -32.69 -5.31 23.28
C PRO A 35 -33.34 -6.68 23.31
N ALA A 36 -34.12 -6.96 24.36
CA ALA A 36 -34.84 -8.21 24.48
C ALA A 36 -35.69 -8.32 23.22
N VAL A 37 -35.21 -9.08 22.24
CA VAL A 37 -35.93 -9.31 21.01
C VAL A 37 -37.18 -10.02 21.49
N PRO A 38 -38.38 -9.43 21.34
CA PRO A 38 -39.58 -10.13 21.76
C PRO A 38 -39.59 -11.45 20.99
N VAL A 39 -39.53 -12.56 21.73
CA VAL A 39 -39.71 -13.90 21.19
C VAL A 39 -41.18 -14.02 20.82
N SER A 40 -41.56 -13.36 19.72
CA SER A 40 -42.73 -13.74 18.97
C SER A 40 -42.37 -15.05 18.30
N ASP A 41 -42.90 -16.14 18.84
CA ASP A 41 -42.86 -17.48 18.26
C ASP A 41 -43.11 -17.39 16.75
N PRO A 42 -42.06 -17.51 15.91
CA PRO A 42 -42.23 -17.43 14.50
C PRO A 42 -42.63 -18.84 14.08
N GLY A 43 -43.94 -19.06 13.92
CA GLY A 43 -44.48 -20.28 13.30
C GLY A 43 -43.66 -20.63 12.05
N PRO A 44 -43.52 -21.93 11.75
CA PRO A 44 -42.39 -22.52 11.01
C PRO A 44 -41.98 -21.62 9.83
N VAL A 45 -40.97 -20.79 10.07
CA VAL A 45 -40.38 -19.95 9.03
C VAL A 45 -39.73 -20.94 8.10
N ALA A 46 -40.32 -21.07 6.91
CA ALA A 46 -39.71 -21.77 5.79
C ALA A 46 -38.25 -21.34 5.75
N ILE A 47 -37.36 -22.29 6.04
CA ILE A 47 -35.92 -22.08 6.10
C ILE A 47 -35.58 -21.43 4.76
N SER A 48 -35.27 -20.13 4.80
CA SER A 48 -34.92 -19.36 3.62
C SER A 48 -33.81 -20.13 2.93
N ALA A 49 -34.05 -20.54 1.69
CA ALA A 49 -33.19 -21.42 0.93
C ALA A 49 -31.72 -21.03 1.16
N GLU A 50 -30.97 -21.99 1.70
CA GLU A 50 -29.54 -21.87 1.99
C GLU A 50 -28.87 -21.32 0.73
N LEU A 51 -28.42 -20.07 0.79
CA LEU A 51 -27.68 -19.46 -0.30
C LEU A 51 -26.48 -20.36 -0.58
N PRO A 52 -26.18 -20.68 -1.85
CA PRO A 52 -25.05 -21.52 -2.18
C PRO A 52 -23.79 -20.92 -1.53
N PRO A 53 -22.88 -21.76 -1.00
CA PRO A 53 -21.69 -21.28 -0.34
C PRO A 53 -20.98 -20.28 -1.26
N PRO A 54 -20.55 -19.11 -0.74
CA PRO A 54 -19.90 -18.10 -1.55
C PRO A 54 -18.75 -18.77 -2.31
N SER A 55 -18.68 -18.53 -3.61
CA SER A 55 -17.71 -19.21 -4.47
C SER A 55 -16.33 -19.08 -3.85
N LEU A 56 -15.67 -20.21 -3.64
CA LEU A 56 -14.35 -20.30 -3.04
C LEU A 56 -13.34 -19.66 -3.99
N VAL A 57 -13.22 -18.34 -3.94
CA VAL A 57 -12.10 -17.62 -4.53
C VAL A 57 -10.85 -18.23 -3.90
N PRO A 58 -9.93 -18.80 -4.70
CA PRO A 58 -8.73 -19.41 -4.15
C PRO A 58 -7.98 -18.41 -3.28
N TRP A 59 -7.51 -18.84 -2.11
CA TRP A 59 -6.82 -17.96 -1.15
C TRP A 59 -5.72 -17.08 -1.78
N LYS A 60 -4.99 -17.63 -2.76
CA LYS A 60 -3.93 -16.92 -3.50
C LYS A 60 -4.45 -15.68 -4.25
N GLU A 61 -5.66 -15.75 -4.79
CA GLU A 61 -6.28 -14.64 -5.51
C GLU A 61 -6.72 -13.54 -4.52
N LEU A 62 -7.32 -13.93 -3.38
CA LEU A 62 -7.64 -12.98 -2.30
C LEU A 62 -6.39 -12.28 -1.76
N GLN A 63 -5.29 -13.02 -1.61
CA GLN A 63 -4.02 -12.45 -1.18
C GLN A 63 -3.46 -11.46 -2.20
N ALA A 64 -3.48 -11.78 -3.49
CA ALA A 64 -3.03 -10.87 -4.54
C ALA A 64 -3.86 -9.57 -4.60
N ILE A 65 -5.17 -9.68 -4.36
CA ILE A 65 -6.06 -8.50 -4.27
C ILE A 65 -5.66 -7.61 -3.09
N GLU A 66 -5.42 -8.19 -1.92
CA GLU A 66 -5.04 -7.42 -0.72
C GLU A 66 -3.65 -6.81 -0.84
N ASP A 67 -2.68 -7.54 -1.38
CA ASP A 67 -1.32 -7.03 -1.64
C ASP A 67 -1.36 -5.83 -2.60
N GLY A 68 -2.22 -5.90 -3.63
CA GLY A 68 -2.46 -4.78 -4.55
C GLY A 68 -3.08 -3.55 -3.88
N ARG A 69 -3.95 -3.75 -2.88
CA ARG A 69 -4.50 -2.65 -2.06
C ARG A 69 -3.42 -2.02 -1.18
N GLY A 70 -2.53 -2.83 -0.61
CA GLY A 70 -1.42 -2.36 0.23
C GLY A 70 -0.50 -1.37 -0.50
N LEU A 71 -0.16 -1.63 -1.76
CA LEU A 71 0.68 -0.74 -2.57
C LEU A 71 0.02 0.62 -2.81
N LYS A 72 -1.25 0.63 -3.23
CA LYS A 72 -2.01 1.88 -3.46
C LYS A 72 -2.18 2.69 -2.18
N CYS A 73 -2.47 2.03 -1.05
CA CYS A 73 -2.54 2.70 0.25
C CYS A 73 -1.20 3.34 0.62
N ALA A 74 -0.08 2.66 0.35
CA ALA A 74 1.24 3.20 0.62
C ALA A 74 1.58 4.41 -0.26
N GLU A 75 1.20 4.39 -1.55
CA GLU A 75 1.35 5.53 -2.46
C GLU A 75 0.58 6.76 -1.96
N ILE A 76 -0.71 6.60 -1.63
CA ILE A 76 -1.56 7.67 -1.13
C ILE A 76 -1.02 8.24 0.19
N ALA A 77 -0.58 7.37 1.10
CA ALA A 77 0.00 7.79 2.36
C ALA A 77 1.27 8.62 2.14
N ARG A 78 2.15 8.21 1.21
CA ARG A 78 3.35 9.00 0.88
C ARG A 78 2.99 10.33 0.24
N GLN A 79 2.03 10.36 -0.68
CA GLN A 79 1.57 11.60 -1.29
C GLN A 79 1.02 12.56 -0.22
N SER A 80 0.24 12.05 0.73
CA SER A 80 -0.32 12.86 1.82
C SER A 80 0.74 13.38 2.80
N CYS A 81 1.73 12.56 3.15
CA CYS A 81 2.79 12.94 4.09
C CYS A 81 3.88 13.84 3.48
N TYR A 82 4.24 13.61 2.22
CA TYR A 82 5.39 14.22 1.56
C TYR A 82 5.03 15.13 0.38
N GLY A 83 3.77 15.16 -0.07
CA GLY A 83 3.31 15.92 -1.24
C GLY A 83 3.71 17.38 -1.22
N ARG A 84 3.54 18.05 -0.07
CA ARG A 84 3.89 19.47 0.14
C ARG A 84 5.34 19.85 -0.20
N PHE A 85 6.24 18.87 -0.28
CA PHE A 85 7.64 19.11 -0.62
C PHE A 85 7.87 19.27 -2.11
N PHE A 86 6.94 18.75 -2.92
CA PHE A 86 6.95 18.81 -4.37
C PHE A 86 6.01 19.89 -4.92
N ASP A 87 5.31 20.66 -4.07
CA ASP A 87 4.47 21.80 -4.47
C ASP A 87 5.14 22.79 -5.44
N PRO A 88 6.47 23.07 -5.37
CA PRO A 88 7.13 23.95 -6.35
C PRO A 88 7.25 23.34 -7.76
N LEU A 89 7.03 22.04 -7.91
CA LEU A 89 7.24 21.26 -9.12
C LEU A 89 5.88 20.78 -9.66
N ILE A 90 5.03 21.72 -10.06
CA ILE A 90 3.62 21.48 -10.37
C ILE A 90 3.40 20.72 -11.70
N HIS A 91 4.36 20.78 -12.62
CA HIS A 91 4.28 20.12 -13.93
C HIS A 91 5.09 18.82 -13.97
N SER A 92 5.89 18.57 -12.94
CA SER A 92 6.75 17.40 -12.85
C SER A 92 5.95 16.15 -12.52
N GLU A 93 6.24 15.06 -13.24
CA GLU A 93 5.70 13.74 -12.90
C GLU A 93 6.42 13.18 -11.66
N LEU A 94 5.64 12.67 -10.70
CA LEU A 94 6.13 12.17 -9.41
C LEU A 94 5.78 10.68 -9.23
N ASP A 95 6.79 9.84 -8.98
CA ASP A 95 6.57 8.43 -8.63
C ASP A 95 6.39 8.24 -7.11
N TRP A 96 5.14 8.04 -6.70
CA TRP A 96 4.77 7.72 -5.32
C TRP A 96 4.96 6.25 -4.96
N SER A 97 5.18 5.36 -5.94
CA SER A 97 5.39 3.93 -5.74
C SER A 97 6.74 3.63 -5.07
N LEU A 98 7.74 4.51 -5.24
CA LEU A 98 9.06 4.35 -4.64
C LEU A 98 8.98 4.25 -3.10
N PRO A 99 9.53 3.19 -2.49
CA PRO A 99 9.55 3.03 -1.04
C PRO A 99 10.64 3.89 -0.40
N GLY A 100 10.36 4.36 0.82
CA GLY A 100 11.31 5.06 1.69
C GLY A 100 11.02 6.55 1.88
N GLN A 101 11.81 7.16 2.76
CA GLN A 101 11.67 8.55 3.19
C GLN A 101 12.78 9.40 2.58
N TYR A 102 12.47 10.68 2.34
CA TYR A 102 13.43 11.66 1.82
C TYR A 102 14.09 11.20 0.51
N ILE A 103 13.27 10.98 -0.52
CA ILE A 103 13.72 10.47 -1.83
C ILE A 103 13.31 11.48 -2.88
N CYS A 104 14.17 11.68 -3.88
CA CYS A 104 13.77 12.40 -5.08
C CYS A 104 12.81 11.52 -5.91
N ARG A 105 11.55 11.95 -6.03
CA ARG A 105 10.49 11.22 -6.74
C ARG A 105 10.22 11.75 -8.15
N VAL A 106 10.98 12.75 -8.59
CA VAL A 106 10.76 13.44 -9.86
C VAL A 106 11.29 12.56 -11.00
N VAL A 107 10.37 12.12 -11.86
CA VAL A 107 10.68 11.27 -13.02
C VAL A 107 11.57 12.06 -14.01
N ASP A 108 12.37 11.34 -14.80
CA ASP A 108 13.37 11.87 -15.75
C ASP A 108 14.48 12.77 -15.17
N CYS A 109 14.52 12.91 -13.85
CA CYS A 109 15.60 13.60 -13.16
C CYS A 109 16.78 12.65 -12.89
N TYR A 110 18.02 13.15 -13.02
CA TYR A 110 19.23 12.35 -12.72
C TYR A 110 19.24 11.79 -11.30
N SER A 111 18.67 12.52 -10.34
CA SER A 111 18.60 12.10 -8.94
C SER A 111 17.37 11.24 -8.62
N TYR A 112 16.59 10.83 -9.62
CA TYR A 112 15.42 10.00 -9.40
C TYR A 112 15.75 8.73 -8.59
N GLY A 113 14.98 8.49 -7.52
CA GLY A 113 15.20 7.36 -6.63
C GLY A 113 16.40 7.49 -5.68
N HIS A 114 17.17 8.58 -5.71
CA HIS A 114 18.28 8.75 -4.75
C HIS A 114 17.76 8.91 -3.31
N HIS A 115 18.37 8.16 -2.39
CA HIS A 115 18.01 8.09 -0.97
C HIS A 115 18.99 8.85 -0.04
N ASP A 116 19.92 9.63 -0.61
CA ASP A 116 21.02 10.23 0.15
C ASP A 116 20.60 11.42 1.03
N PHE A 117 19.31 11.77 1.02
CA PHE A 117 18.78 12.90 1.78
C PHE A 117 18.53 12.49 3.23
N LYS A 118 19.50 12.78 4.10
CA LYS A 118 19.42 12.47 5.54
C LYS A 118 18.30 13.19 6.31
N SER A 119 17.63 14.17 5.70
CA SER A 119 16.57 14.94 6.36
C SER A 119 15.62 15.57 5.36
N PHE A 120 14.44 15.94 5.86
CA PHE A 120 13.46 16.75 5.14
C PHE A 120 14.09 18.03 4.55
N ARG A 121 14.91 18.75 5.33
CA ARG A 121 15.53 20.00 4.89
C ARG A 121 16.42 19.80 3.67
N ASN A 122 17.16 18.70 3.62
CA ASN A 122 18.05 18.36 2.50
C ASN A 122 17.26 18.03 1.24
N LEU A 123 16.18 17.24 1.37
CA LEU A 123 15.29 16.96 0.25
C LEU A 123 14.67 18.26 -0.29
N ASN A 124 14.15 19.12 0.59
CA ASN A 124 13.52 20.37 0.15
C ASN A 124 14.52 21.29 -0.57
N ALA A 125 15.73 21.46 -0.02
CA ALA A 125 16.77 22.24 -0.68
C ALA A 125 17.16 21.66 -2.05
N HIS A 126 17.20 20.33 -2.16
CA HIS A 126 17.46 19.62 -3.41
C HIS A 126 16.36 19.83 -4.46
N LEU A 127 15.09 19.72 -4.09
CA LEU A 127 13.96 19.95 -5.01
C LEU A 127 13.89 21.40 -5.50
N ASN A 128 14.42 22.36 -4.73
CA ASN A 128 14.53 23.77 -5.12
C ASN A 128 15.79 24.09 -5.96
N THR A 129 16.54 23.08 -6.39
CA THR A 129 17.69 23.31 -7.29
C THR A 129 17.23 23.66 -8.70
N LYS A 130 18.05 24.42 -9.43
CA LYS A 130 17.78 24.80 -10.83
C LYS A 130 17.50 23.59 -11.73
N MET A 131 18.11 22.43 -11.45
CA MET A 131 17.89 21.22 -12.22
C MET A 131 16.43 20.80 -12.23
N HIS A 132 15.78 20.75 -11.06
CA HIS A 132 14.37 20.38 -10.92
C HIS A 132 13.46 21.46 -11.48
N LEU A 133 13.73 22.73 -11.17
CA LEU A 133 12.91 23.85 -11.65
C LEU A 133 12.95 23.99 -13.18
N ASN A 134 14.12 23.74 -13.80
CA ASN A 134 14.24 23.77 -15.26
C ASN A 134 13.52 22.57 -15.91
N LEU A 135 13.60 21.38 -15.29
CA LEU A 135 12.88 20.20 -15.75
C LEU A 135 11.36 20.44 -15.68
N ASP A 136 10.86 20.94 -14.54
CA ASP A 136 9.46 21.31 -14.38
C ASP A 136 8.99 22.32 -15.44
N ALA A 137 9.79 23.37 -15.65
CA ALA A 137 9.52 24.36 -16.68
C ALA A 137 9.54 23.77 -18.10
N SER A 138 10.35 22.72 -18.34
CA SER A 138 10.38 22.06 -19.65
C SER A 138 9.11 21.26 -19.93
N TYR A 139 8.50 20.65 -18.90
CA TYR A 139 7.19 20.00 -19.03
C TYR A 139 6.08 21.01 -19.29
N ALA A 140 6.15 22.22 -18.70
CA ALA A 140 5.19 23.29 -18.95
C ALA A 140 5.19 23.81 -20.41
N LEU A 141 6.26 23.56 -21.17
CA LEU A 141 6.39 24.00 -22.57
C LEU A 141 5.86 22.98 -23.58
N VAL A 142 5.52 21.76 -23.14
CA VAL A 142 4.91 20.75 -24.00
C VAL A 142 3.45 21.18 -24.24
N PRO A 143 3.06 21.60 -25.46
CA PRO A 143 1.68 21.95 -25.72
C PRO A 143 0.80 20.72 -25.52
N ASP A 144 -0.36 20.90 -24.88
CA ASP A 144 -1.45 19.91 -24.77
C ASP A 144 -2.11 19.62 -26.15
N ASP A 145 -1.31 19.38 -27.20
CA ASP A 145 -1.77 19.18 -28.58
C ASP A 145 -2.44 17.81 -28.82
N ALA A 146 -2.87 17.13 -27.75
CA ALA A 146 -3.79 16.01 -27.80
C ALA A 146 -5.12 16.40 -27.15
N SER A 147 -5.75 17.48 -27.62
CA SER A 147 -7.19 17.66 -27.45
C SER A 147 -7.88 16.51 -28.19
N PRO A 148 -8.60 15.60 -27.50
CA PRO A 148 -9.37 14.59 -28.18
C PRO A 148 -10.44 15.33 -28.97
N ASN A 149 -10.44 15.14 -30.29
CA ASN A 149 -11.45 15.68 -31.19
C ASN A 149 -12.83 15.62 -30.51
N PRO A 150 -13.64 16.70 -30.52
CA PRO A 150 -15.01 16.61 -30.08
C PRO A 150 -15.72 15.61 -31.02
N VAL A 151 -15.91 14.39 -30.55
CA VAL A 151 -16.79 13.41 -31.19
C VAL A 151 -18.15 14.09 -31.22
N THR A 152 -18.55 14.47 -32.42
CA THR A 152 -19.86 15.04 -32.69
C THR A 152 -20.84 13.92 -32.41
N ASP A 153 -21.52 13.98 -31.26
CA ASP A 153 -22.65 13.11 -30.92
C ASP A 153 -23.72 13.26 -32.02
N SER A 154 -23.72 12.32 -32.96
CA SER A 154 -24.85 12.06 -33.85
C SER A 154 -25.65 10.93 -33.20
N PRO A 155 -26.91 11.16 -32.78
CA PRO A 155 -27.69 10.13 -32.13
C PRO A 155 -28.24 9.18 -33.20
N GLU A 156 -27.44 8.21 -33.64
CA GLU A 156 -27.97 7.04 -34.32
C GLU A 156 -28.51 6.07 -33.25
N GLN A 157 -29.83 5.94 -33.26
CA GLN A 157 -30.58 4.97 -32.47
C GLN A 157 -30.10 3.55 -32.81
N VAL A 158 -29.27 2.96 -31.95
CA VAL A 158 -28.97 1.54 -32.03
C VAL A 158 -30.00 0.79 -31.20
N ASN A 159 -30.94 0.16 -31.90
CA ASN A 159 -31.85 -0.85 -31.38
C ASN A 159 -31.06 -1.91 -30.61
N LEU A 160 -31.37 -2.05 -29.32
CA LEU A 160 -30.89 -3.11 -28.46
C LEU A 160 -31.71 -4.37 -28.77
N GLU A 161 -31.32 -5.10 -29.81
CA GLU A 161 -31.82 -6.46 -30.04
C GLU A 161 -30.90 -7.46 -29.34
N THR A 162 -31.42 -7.99 -28.25
CA THR A 162 -30.92 -9.12 -27.48
C THR A 162 -30.68 -10.34 -28.39
N ALA A 163 -29.43 -10.78 -28.52
CA ALA A 163 -29.10 -12.08 -29.07
C ALA A 163 -27.89 -12.68 -28.32
N THR A 164 -28.17 -13.42 -27.25
CA THR A 164 -27.50 -14.71 -27.02
C THR A 164 -28.22 -15.77 -27.87
N PRO A 165 -27.66 -16.96 -28.15
CA PRO A 165 -26.39 -17.57 -27.69
C PRO A 165 -25.53 -18.09 -28.86
N ASP A 166 -24.32 -18.58 -28.59
CA ASP A 166 -23.97 -19.97 -28.95
C ASP A 166 -22.67 -20.42 -28.28
N LEU A 167 -22.79 -21.55 -27.59
CA LEU A 167 -21.70 -22.45 -27.20
C LEU A 167 -21.19 -23.13 -28.47
N GLU A 168 -19.87 -23.22 -28.66
CA GLU A 168 -19.14 -24.47 -28.94
C GLU A 168 -17.75 -24.19 -29.52
N SER A 169 -16.91 -25.20 -29.34
CA SER A 169 -15.74 -25.55 -30.16
C SER A 169 -14.36 -25.21 -29.59
N ASP A 170 -13.91 -26.18 -28.81
CA ASP A 170 -12.55 -26.70 -28.69
C ASP A 170 -11.48 -26.10 -29.63
N LYS A 171 -10.35 -25.73 -29.03
CA LYS A 171 -9.06 -26.13 -29.59
C LYS A 171 -7.96 -26.16 -28.55
N GLU A 172 -7.62 -27.39 -28.15
CA GLU A 172 -6.30 -27.73 -27.67
C GLU A 172 -5.25 -27.25 -28.68
N SER A 173 -4.31 -26.42 -28.25
CA SER A 173 -3.08 -26.17 -28.98
C SER A 173 -1.92 -26.25 -28.00
N SER A 174 -1.44 -27.47 -27.87
CA SER A 174 -0.17 -27.84 -27.27
C SER A 174 0.98 -27.17 -28.03
N THR A 175 1.80 -26.37 -27.36
CA THR A 175 3.17 -26.03 -27.83
C THR A 175 4.06 -25.78 -26.62
N PRO A 176 5.05 -26.66 -26.34
CA PRO A 176 6.08 -26.38 -25.36
C PRO A 176 7.21 -25.57 -26.03
N MET A 177 7.29 -24.27 -25.72
CA MET A 177 8.50 -23.50 -25.97
C MET A 177 9.45 -23.70 -24.79
N ALA A 178 10.55 -24.41 -25.06
CA ALA A 178 11.64 -24.62 -24.13
C ALA A 178 12.26 -23.27 -23.71
N LEU A 179 12.02 -22.87 -22.46
CA LEU A 179 12.73 -21.78 -21.83
C LEU A 179 14.09 -22.31 -21.34
N ASN A 180 15.11 -21.99 -22.12
CA ASN A 180 16.50 -22.18 -21.79
C ASN A 180 16.91 -21.11 -20.76
N PHE A 181 16.75 -21.41 -19.47
CA PHE A 181 17.24 -20.56 -18.39
C PHE A 181 18.72 -20.86 -18.10
N PRO A 182 19.63 -19.87 -18.15
CA PRO A 182 20.96 -20.06 -17.61
C PRO A 182 20.87 -20.25 -16.09
N ALA A 183 21.50 -21.31 -15.60
CA ALA A 183 21.64 -21.64 -14.19
C ALA A 183 22.20 -20.45 -13.41
N ARG A 184 21.35 -19.81 -12.61
CA ARG A 184 21.76 -18.77 -11.67
C ARG A 184 22.09 -19.44 -10.34
N SER A 185 23.35 -19.34 -9.95
CA SER A 185 23.95 -19.89 -8.75
C SER A 185 23.05 -19.79 -7.53
N LEU A 186 22.90 -20.94 -6.85
CA LEU A 186 22.45 -21.03 -5.47
C LEU A 186 23.38 -20.19 -4.59
N THR A 187 22.91 -19.02 -4.16
CA THR A 187 23.47 -18.30 -3.03
C THR A 187 23.15 -19.10 -1.76
N PRO A 188 24.12 -19.40 -0.90
CA PRO A 188 23.85 -20.12 0.34
C PRO A 188 23.03 -19.24 1.30
N GLU A 189 22.02 -19.88 1.87
CA GLU A 189 21.15 -19.43 2.95
C GLU A 189 21.98 -18.88 4.13
N PRO A 190 21.69 -17.68 4.67
CA PRO A 190 22.36 -17.20 5.86
C PRO A 190 21.91 -18.03 7.06
N GLN A 191 22.81 -18.90 7.54
CA GLN A 191 22.63 -19.61 8.80
C GLN A 191 22.49 -18.59 9.93
N GLY A 192 21.28 -18.51 10.50
CA GLY A 192 21.00 -17.76 11.70
C GLY A 192 21.84 -18.29 12.87
N TYR A 193 22.87 -17.56 13.25
CA TYR A 193 23.60 -17.76 14.48
C TYR A 193 22.71 -17.31 15.64
N ASN A 194 22.03 -18.26 16.27
CA ASN A 194 21.47 -18.09 17.61
C ASN A 194 22.63 -18.05 18.60
N THR A 195 23.15 -16.86 18.88
CA THR A 195 24.05 -16.64 20.01
C THR A 195 23.23 -16.65 21.29
N ILE A 196 23.14 -17.82 21.92
CA ILE A 196 22.68 -17.96 23.31
C ILE A 196 23.78 -17.36 24.18
N LEU A 197 23.54 -16.14 24.70
CA LEU A 197 24.40 -15.54 25.71
C LEU A 197 24.19 -16.27 27.05
N PRO A 198 25.26 -16.74 27.72
CA PRO A 198 25.15 -17.33 29.05
C PRO A 198 24.72 -16.26 30.08
N ARG A 199 23.68 -16.60 30.86
CA ARG A 199 22.92 -15.67 31.72
C ARG A 199 23.55 -15.43 33.10
N ASP A 200 24.74 -15.92 33.38
CA ASP A 200 25.32 -15.91 34.73
C ASP A 200 26.64 -15.14 34.80
N THR A 201 26.57 -13.81 34.70
CA THR A 201 27.68 -12.95 35.16
C THR A 201 27.19 -12.15 36.37
N PRO A 202 27.69 -12.41 37.60
CA PRO A 202 27.34 -11.61 38.76
C PRO A 202 27.97 -10.21 38.66
N PRO A 203 27.28 -9.17 39.15
CA PRO A 203 27.79 -7.80 39.10
C PRO A 203 29.03 -7.62 40.00
N PRO A 204 29.95 -6.71 39.64
CA PRO A 204 31.10 -6.40 40.47
C PRO A 204 30.65 -5.74 41.77
N MET A 205 31.03 -6.31 42.91
CA MET A 205 30.93 -5.64 44.20
C MET A 205 31.99 -4.54 44.25
N PHE A 206 31.52 -3.29 44.33
CA PHE A 206 32.37 -2.16 44.65
C PHE A 206 32.86 -2.30 46.10
N ALA A 207 34.17 -2.28 46.27
CA ALA A 207 34.85 -2.14 47.55
C ALA A 207 35.24 -0.66 47.77
#